data_AF-A0A2I3N981-F1
#
_entry.id   AF-A0A2I3N981-F1
#
_cell.length_a   1.000
_cell.length_b   1.000
_cell.length_c   1.000
_cell.angle_alpha   90.00
_cell.angle_beta   90.00
_cell.angle_gamma   90.00
#
_symmetry.space_group_name_H-M   'P 1'
#
loop_
_entity.id
_entity.type
_entity.pdbx_description
1 polymer ?
#
loop_
_entity_poly.entity_id
_entity_poly.type
_entity_poly.pdbx_seq_one_letter_code
_entity_poly.pdbx_strand_id
1 'polypeptide(L)'
;MVNDPPVPALLWAQEVGQVLAGRARRLLLQFGVLFCTILLLLWVSVFLYGSFYYSYMPTVSHLSPVHFYYRTDCDSSTTSLCSFPVANVSLTKGGRDRVLMYGQPYRVTLELELPESPVNQDLGMFLVTISCYTRGGRIISTSSRSVMLHYRSDLLQMLDTLVFSSLLLFGFAEQKQLLEVELYADYRENSYVPTTGAIIEIHSKRIQLYGAYLRIHAHFTGLRLTSEKETIPGRKSNEGSLLISLGLKARRSQLHNQMLQRMVRALKIPRGQRVSCLRRRNQISSP
;
A
#
# COMPACT_ATOMS: atom_id res chain seq x y z
N MET A 1 54.25 -64.94 33.79
CA MET A 1 53.11 -65.02 32.86
C MET A 1 53.10 -63.75 32.05
N VAL A 2 53.76 -63.77 30.89
CA VAL A 2 53.78 -62.66 29.94
C VAL A 2 52.50 -62.80 29.13
N ASN A 3 51.59 -61.83 29.24
CA ASN A 3 50.41 -61.74 28.41
C ASN A 3 50.84 -61.18 27.05
N ASP A 4 50.97 -62.05 26.05
CA ASP A 4 51.11 -61.63 24.66
C ASP A 4 49.80 -60.96 24.20
N PRO A 5 49.84 -59.76 23.60
CA PRO A 5 48.64 -59.14 23.06
C PRO A 5 48.18 -59.89 21.80
N PRO A 6 46.86 -59.92 21.51
CA PRO A 6 46.34 -60.58 20.31
C PRO A 6 46.69 -59.74 19.06
N VAL A 7 47.87 -60.00 18.50
CA VAL A 7 48.34 -59.50 17.19
C VAL A 7 47.29 -59.62 16.06
N PRO A 8 46.44 -60.68 15.98
CA PRO A 8 45.43 -60.74 14.92
C PRO A 8 44.31 -59.69 15.03
N ALA A 9 43.95 -59.24 16.24
CA ALA A 9 42.84 -58.29 16.42
C ALA A 9 43.22 -56.87 15.97
N LEU A 10 44.47 -56.48 16.15
CA LEU A 10 44.98 -55.15 15.82
C LEU A 10 45.14 -54.98 14.30
N LEU A 11 45.59 -56.03 13.63
CA LEU A 11 45.71 -56.09 12.17
C LEU A 11 44.33 -56.06 11.48
N TRP A 12 43.34 -56.76 12.06
CA TRP A 12 41.95 -56.72 11.60
C TRP A 12 41.31 -55.35 11.81
N ALA A 13 41.58 -54.69 12.94
CA ALA A 13 41.11 -53.33 13.21
C ALA A 13 41.72 -52.31 12.23
N GLN A 14 42.98 -52.51 11.81
CA GLN A 14 43.66 -51.64 10.85
C GLN A 14 43.11 -51.79 9.42
N GLU A 15 42.81 -53.02 9.00
CA GLU A 15 42.14 -53.33 7.72
C GLU A 15 40.71 -52.76 7.66
N VAL A 16 39.91 -52.98 8.71
CA VAL A 16 38.55 -52.43 8.81
C VAL A 16 38.59 -50.91 8.86
N GLY A 17 39.57 -50.31 9.55
CA GLY A 17 39.79 -48.87 9.59
C GLY A 17 40.08 -48.25 8.22
N GLN A 18 40.92 -48.90 7.40
CA GLN A 18 41.22 -48.44 6.04
C GLN A 18 40.00 -48.55 5.10
N VAL A 19 39.24 -49.64 5.19
CA VAL A 19 38.00 -49.82 4.42
C VAL A 19 36.91 -48.83 4.85
N LEU A 20 36.77 -48.55 6.16
CA LEU A 20 35.85 -47.53 6.67
C LEU A 20 36.27 -46.13 6.26
N ALA A 21 37.56 -45.79 6.33
CA ALA A 21 38.07 -44.47 5.92
C ALA A 21 37.85 -44.23 4.42
N GLY A 22 38.04 -45.26 3.58
CA GLY A 22 37.73 -45.21 2.16
C GLY A 22 36.24 -45.02 1.85
N ARG A 23 35.35 -45.71 2.59
CA ARG A 23 33.90 -45.54 2.48
C ARG A 23 33.44 -44.16 2.99
N ALA A 24 33.97 -43.70 4.11
CA ALA A 24 33.68 -42.40 4.69
C ALA A 24 34.08 -41.26 3.74
N ARG A 25 35.25 -41.36 3.09
CA ARG A 25 35.71 -40.37 2.12
C ARG A 25 34.81 -40.31 0.87
N ARG A 26 34.32 -41.45 0.38
CA ARG A 26 33.36 -41.50 -0.74
C ARG A 26 32.01 -40.91 -0.34
N LEU A 27 31.50 -41.22 0.85
CA LEU A 27 30.25 -40.64 1.35
C LEU A 27 30.38 -39.14 1.57
N LEU A 28 31.47 -38.65 2.16
CA LEU A 28 31.73 -37.21 2.33
C LEU A 28 31.79 -36.47 0.99
N LEU A 29 32.48 -37.02 -0.01
CA LEU A 29 32.50 -36.45 -1.36
C LEU A 29 31.12 -36.49 -2.01
N GLN A 30 30.38 -37.60 -1.85
CA GLN A 30 29.04 -37.75 -2.40
C GLN A 30 28.06 -36.75 -1.76
N PHE A 31 28.04 -36.62 -0.44
CA PHE A 31 27.23 -35.62 0.26
C PHE A 31 27.67 -34.19 -0.07
N GLY A 32 28.98 -33.93 -0.20
CA GLY A 32 29.50 -32.63 -0.61
C GLY A 32 29.04 -32.23 -2.01
N VAL A 33 29.09 -33.15 -2.97
CA VAL A 33 28.57 -32.94 -4.33
C VAL A 33 27.05 -32.73 -4.29
N LEU A 34 26.30 -33.56 -3.55
CA LEU A 34 24.84 -33.47 -3.44
C LEU A 34 24.40 -32.15 -2.77
N PHE A 35 25.12 -31.70 -1.75
CA PHE A 35 24.88 -30.42 -1.09
C PHE A 35 25.19 -29.25 -2.03
N CYS A 36 26.29 -29.32 -2.78
CA CYS A 36 26.65 -28.32 -3.77
C CYS A 36 25.63 -28.23 -4.91
N THR A 37 25.13 -29.38 -5.42
CA THR A 37 24.09 -29.39 -6.45
C THR A 37 22.78 -28.80 -5.93
N ILE A 38 22.36 -29.13 -4.70
CA ILE A 38 21.16 -28.53 -4.08
C ILE A 38 21.32 -27.00 -3.94
N LEU A 39 22.48 -26.53 -3.46
CA LEU A 39 22.75 -25.10 -3.34
C LEU A 39 22.72 -24.39 -4.69
N LEU A 40 23.34 -24.96 -5.74
CA LEU A 40 23.30 -24.41 -7.09
C LEU A 40 21.88 -24.37 -7.64
N LEU A 41 21.10 -25.44 -7.47
CA LEU A 41 19.69 -25.49 -7.89
C LEU A 41 18.85 -24.44 -7.17
N LEU A 42 19.03 -24.29 -5.86
CA LEU A 42 18.34 -23.27 -5.07
C LEU A 42 18.73 -21.87 -5.56
N TRP A 43 20.02 -21.63 -5.80
CA TRP A 43 20.52 -20.34 -6.27
C TRP A 43 19.94 -19.97 -7.63
N VAL A 44 19.94 -20.91 -8.58
CA VAL A 44 19.33 -20.75 -9.91
C VAL A 44 17.83 -20.48 -9.78
N SER A 45 17.12 -21.21 -8.92
CA SER A 45 15.68 -21.00 -8.69
C SER A 45 15.38 -19.60 -8.16
N VAL A 46 16.15 -19.11 -7.16
CA VAL A 46 15.96 -17.78 -6.59
C VAL A 46 16.27 -16.70 -7.62
N PHE A 47 17.35 -16.86 -8.39
CA PHE A 47 17.73 -15.90 -9.42
C PHE A 47 16.70 -15.83 -10.54
N LEU A 48 16.25 -16.98 -11.04
CA LEU A 48 15.25 -17.07 -12.10
C LEU A 48 13.91 -16.46 -11.62
N TYR A 49 13.45 -16.83 -10.43
CA TYR A 49 12.24 -16.27 -9.85
C TYR A 49 12.36 -14.75 -9.66
N GLY A 50 13.48 -14.27 -9.11
CA GLY A 50 13.74 -12.84 -8.93
C GLY A 50 13.73 -12.08 -10.26
N SER A 51 14.41 -12.60 -11.28
CA SER A 51 14.44 -11.99 -12.62
C SER A 51 13.06 -11.92 -13.26
N PHE A 52 12.29 -13.02 -13.22
CA PHE A 52 10.90 -13.02 -13.70
C PHE A 52 10.03 -12.05 -12.91
N TYR A 53 10.15 -12.03 -11.59
CA TYR A 53 9.38 -11.13 -10.74
C TYR A 53 9.65 -9.66 -11.09
N TYR A 54 10.92 -9.25 -11.19
CA TYR A 54 11.27 -7.87 -11.52
C TYR A 54 10.98 -7.49 -12.98
N SER A 55 11.10 -8.43 -13.92
CA SER A 55 10.84 -8.16 -15.34
C SER A 55 9.36 -8.13 -15.67
N TYR A 56 8.50 -8.88 -14.97
CA TYR A 56 7.10 -9.06 -15.34
C TYR A 56 6.09 -8.49 -14.36
N MET A 57 6.44 -8.18 -13.10
CA MET A 57 5.52 -7.49 -12.18
C MET A 57 5.67 -5.98 -12.37
N PRO A 58 4.83 -5.31 -13.19
CA PRO A 58 4.81 -3.85 -13.23
C PRO A 58 4.40 -3.30 -11.87
N THR A 59 4.73 -2.04 -11.62
CA THR A 59 4.22 -1.30 -10.47
C THR A 59 2.69 -1.23 -10.56
N VAL A 60 2.00 -2.04 -9.74
CA VAL A 60 0.54 -2.22 -9.75
C VAL A 60 -0.25 -0.98 -9.34
N SER A 61 0.41 0.00 -8.72
CA SER A 61 -0.24 1.24 -8.31
C SER A 61 0.74 2.40 -8.27
N HIS A 62 0.39 3.49 -8.95
CA HIS A 62 1.09 4.76 -8.80
C HIS A 62 0.40 5.57 -7.71
N LEU A 63 1.15 5.98 -6.69
CA LEU A 63 0.69 6.90 -5.65
C LEU A 63 1.35 8.25 -5.89
N SER A 64 0.53 9.28 -6.06
CA SER A 64 0.99 10.67 -6.23
C SER A 64 0.49 11.51 -5.05
N PRO A 65 1.37 12.25 -4.35
CA PRO A 65 0.93 13.17 -3.31
C PRO A 65 0.11 14.32 -3.93
N VAL A 66 -0.95 14.73 -3.24
CA VAL A 66 -1.87 15.78 -3.66
C VAL A 66 -1.76 16.93 -2.66
N HIS A 67 -1.37 18.10 -3.16
CA HIS A 67 -1.23 19.31 -2.35
C HIS A 67 -2.38 20.27 -2.65
N PHE A 68 -3.25 20.46 -1.67
CA PHE A 68 -4.34 21.43 -1.76
C PHE A 68 -3.84 22.84 -1.51
N TYR A 69 -4.27 23.75 -2.38
CA TYR A 69 -4.15 25.18 -2.20
C TYR A 69 -5.54 25.80 -2.25
N TYR A 70 -5.68 26.93 -1.58
CA TYR A 70 -6.91 27.71 -1.56
C TYR A 70 -6.50 29.18 -1.65
N ARG A 71 -7.40 30.00 -2.18
CA ARG A 71 -7.18 31.44 -2.20
C ARG A 71 -7.52 32.05 -0.83
N THR A 72 -6.84 33.12 -0.47
CA THR A 72 -6.97 33.85 0.81
C THR A 72 -7.39 35.31 0.60
N ASP A 73 -7.93 35.63 -0.57
CA ASP A 73 -8.22 36.96 -1.10
C ASP A 73 -9.62 37.49 -0.73
N CYS A 74 -10.21 37.03 0.38
CA CYS A 74 -11.50 37.52 0.88
C CYS A 74 -11.39 38.13 2.28
N ASP A 75 -12.43 38.90 2.63
CA ASP A 75 -12.56 39.54 3.93
C ASP A 75 -12.50 38.53 5.08
N SER A 76 -11.66 38.86 6.06
CA SER A 76 -11.22 38.04 7.20
C SER A 76 -12.30 37.79 8.28
N SER A 77 -13.58 37.97 7.96
CA SER A 77 -14.66 37.96 8.94
C SER A 77 -15.18 36.56 9.31
N THR A 78 -14.69 35.48 8.66
CA THR A 78 -15.17 34.11 8.92
C THR A 78 -14.03 33.13 9.20
N THR A 79 -14.25 32.20 10.15
CA THR A 79 -13.33 31.09 10.51
C THR A 79 -13.29 29.98 9.46
N SER A 80 -13.88 30.19 8.28
CA SER A 80 -13.95 29.23 7.17
C SER A 80 -13.02 29.62 6.03
N LEU A 81 -12.59 28.64 5.24
CA LEU A 81 -11.83 28.88 4.01
C LEU A 81 -12.62 29.79 3.07
N CYS A 82 -11.90 30.69 2.42
CA CYS A 82 -12.43 31.64 1.47
C CYS A 82 -13.08 30.97 0.25
N SER A 83 -12.33 30.03 -0.30
CA SER A 83 -12.58 29.29 -1.54
C SER A 83 -12.52 27.80 -1.27
N PHE A 84 -13.05 27.01 -2.20
CA PHE A 84 -12.92 25.55 -2.12
C PHE A 84 -11.45 25.15 -2.33
N PRO A 85 -10.91 24.25 -1.50
CA PRO A 85 -9.55 23.79 -1.67
C PRO A 85 -9.45 22.97 -2.97
N VAL A 86 -8.49 23.37 -3.79
CA VAL A 86 -8.21 22.78 -5.10
C VAL A 86 -6.79 22.25 -5.12
N ALA A 87 -6.56 21.14 -5.81
CA ALA A 87 -5.24 20.57 -5.99
C ALA A 87 -5.03 20.21 -7.45
N ASN A 88 -3.85 20.53 -7.97
CA ASN A 88 -3.46 20.16 -9.32
C ASN A 88 -2.40 19.05 -9.25
N VAL A 89 -2.68 17.91 -9.88
CA VAL A 89 -1.80 16.76 -9.92
C VAL A 89 -1.39 16.50 -11.36
N SER A 90 -0.09 16.53 -11.64
CA SER A 90 0.45 16.13 -12.94
C SER A 90 0.61 14.61 -13.01
N LEU A 91 0.06 14.00 -14.06
CA LEU A 91 0.15 12.57 -14.34
C LEU A 91 1.24 12.25 -15.37
N THR A 92 2.01 13.27 -15.77
CA THR A 92 3.17 13.14 -16.66
C THR A 92 4.45 13.46 -15.89
N LYS A 93 5.34 12.48 -15.73
CA LYS A 93 6.64 12.66 -15.10
C LYS A 93 7.66 13.11 -16.15
N GLY A 94 8.29 14.28 -15.95
CA GLY A 94 9.39 14.75 -16.80
C GLY A 94 9.05 14.94 -18.29
N GLY A 95 7.78 15.17 -18.64
CA GLY A 95 7.32 15.48 -20.00
C GLY A 95 7.26 14.31 -20.99
N ARG A 96 7.85 13.15 -20.66
CA ARG A 96 7.90 11.94 -21.51
C ARG A 96 7.33 10.68 -20.87
N ASP A 97 7.50 10.49 -19.56
CA ASP A 97 6.96 9.32 -18.87
C ASP A 97 5.50 9.55 -18.48
N ARG A 98 4.60 8.87 -19.18
CA ARG A 98 3.17 8.90 -18.90
C ARG A 98 2.83 7.81 -17.90
N VAL A 99 2.13 8.20 -16.83
CA VAL A 99 1.66 7.25 -15.81
C VAL A 99 0.51 6.38 -16.34
N LEU A 100 -0.26 6.89 -17.31
CA LEU A 100 -1.40 6.22 -17.94
C LEU A 100 -1.01 5.72 -19.34
N MET A 101 -1.16 4.41 -19.57
CA MET A 101 -0.97 3.75 -20.86
C MET A 101 -2.30 3.68 -21.62
N TYR A 102 -2.22 3.68 -22.95
CA TYR A 102 -3.42 3.62 -23.78
C TYR A 102 -4.09 2.24 -23.76
N GLY A 103 -5.42 2.23 -23.80
CA GLY A 103 -6.22 1.00 -23.93
C GLY A 103 -6.37 0.17 -22.65
N GLN A 104 -5.70 0.52 -21.56
CA GLN A 104 -5.87 -0.14 -20.26
C GLN A 104 -6.92 0.59 -19.41
N PRO A 105 -7.84 -0.14 -18.74
CA PRO A 105 -8.73 0.45 -17.76
C PRO A 105 -7.99 0.71 -16.44
N TYR A 106 -8.19 1.92 -15.91
CA TYR A 106 -7.61 2.37 -14.64
C TYR A 106 -8.70 2.68 -13.62
N ARG A 107 -8.49 2.22 -12.39
CA ARG A 107 -9.26 2.61 -11.22
C ARG A 107 -8.54 3.74 -10.50
N VAL A 108 -9.20 4.89 -10.37
CA VAL A 108 -8.65 6.11 -9.76
C VAL A 108 -9.32 6.33 -8.42
N THR A 109 -8.53 6.22 -7.36
CA THR A 109 -8.96 6.39 -5.96
C THR A 109 -8.22 7.54 -5.31
N LEU A 110 -8.93 8.41 -4.61
CA LEU A 110 -8.35 9.46 -3.79
C LEU A 110 -8.37 9.01 -2.32
N GLU A 111 -7.19 8.95 -1.70
CA GLU A 111 -7.02 8.70 -0.28
C GLU A 111 -6.88 10.06 0.43
N LEU A 112 -7.86 10.45 1.23
CA LEU A 112 -7.87 11.69 2.01
C LEU A 112 -7.52 11.37 3.48
N GLU A 113 -6.61 12.13 4.07
CA GLU A 113 -6.24 12.01 5.49
C GLU A 113 -6.83 13.17 6.28
N LEU A 114 -7.76 12.86 7.19
CA LEU A 114 -8.48 13.86 7.99
C LEU A 114 -8.36 13.58 9.49
N PRO A 115 -8.21 14.62 10.32
CA PRO A 115 -8.37 14.49 11.77
C PRO A 115 -9.83 14.28 12.16
N GLU A 116 -10.06 13.58 13.27
CA GLU A 116 -11.37 13.42 13.91
C GLU A 116 -11.75 14.67 14.74
N SER A 117 -11.66 15.88 14.16
CA SER A 117 -12.02 17.13 14.84
C SER A 117 -13.54 17.35 14.88
N PRO A 118 -14.09 18.06 15.88
CA PRO A 118 -15.54 18.35 15.94
C PRO A 118 -16.03 19.08 14.69
N VAL A 119 -15.21 19.99 14.14
CA VAL A 119 -15.51 20.69 12.88
C VAL A 119 -15.69 19.69 11.74
N ASN A 120 -14.84 18.67 11.63
CA ASN A 120 -14.95 17.65 10.58
C ASN A 120 -16.08 16.66 10.82
N GLN A 121 -16.41 16.36 12.07
CA GLN A 121 -17.54 15.50 12.42
C GLN A 121 -18.88 16.16 12.05
N ASP A 122 -19.00 17.48 12.27
CA ASP A 122 -20.19 18.26 11.98
C ASP A 122 -20.38 18.63 10.49
N LEU A 123 -19.37 18.38 9.64
CA LEU A 123 -19.44 18.69 8.20
C LEU A 123 -20.50 17.87 7.46
N GLY A 124 -20.78 16.65 7.91
CA GLY A 124 -21.64 15.71 7.21
C GLY A 124 -21.08 15.27 5.85
N MET A 125 -21.94 15.15 4.85
CA MET A 125 -21.56 14.76 3.50
C MET A 125 -20.94 15.94 2.75
N PHE A 126 -19.77 15.73 2.15
CA PHE A 126 -19.13 16.68 1.25
C PHE A 126 -18.86 16.03 -0.11
N LEU A 127 -18.79 16.86 -1.15
CA LEU A 127 -18.56 16.40 -2.51
C LEU A 127 -17.09 16.56 -2.88
N VAL A 128 -16.51 15.53 -3.49
CA VAL A 128 -15.17 15.56 -4.09
C VAL A 128 -15.33 15.41 -5.59
N THR A 129 -14.76 16.36 -6.34
CA THR A 129 -14.82 16.38 -7.80
C THR A 129 -13.41 16.26 -8.36
N ILE A 130 -13.23 15.42 -9.37
CA ILE A 130 -12.01 15.32 -10.17
C ILE A 130 -12.29 15.72 -11.61
N SER A 131 -11.42 16.54 -12.17
CA SER A 131 -11.48 17.01 -13.55
C SER A 131 -10.15 16.73 -14.25
N CYS A 132 -10.14 15.79 -15.19
CA CYS A 132 -8.96 15.44 -15.97
C CYS A 132 -8.80 16.44 -17.13
N TYR A 133 -7.59 16.94 -17.35
CA TYR A 133 -7.31 17.96 -18.35
C TYR A 133 -6.18 17.57 -19.30
N THR A 134 -6.25 18.11 -20.53
CA THR A 134 -5.25 17.90 -21.59
C THR A 134 -4.08 18.87 -21.47
N ARG A 135 -3.04 18.71 -22.30
CA ARG A 135 -1.94 19.69 -22.39
C ARG A 135 -2.39 21.13 -22.70
N GLY A 136 -3.56 21.31 -23.31
CA GLY A 136 -4.14 22.63 -23.63
C GLY A 136 -5.07 23.20 -22.56
N GLY A 137 -5.14 22.60 -21.36
CA GLY A 137 -6.01 23.05 -20.27
C GLY A 137 -7.50 22.75 -20.47
N ARG A 138 -7.87 22.05 -21.55
CA ARG A 138 -9.24 21.61 -21.79
C ARG A 138 -9.58 20.42 -20.89
N ILE A 139 -10.71 20.50 -20.21
CA ILE A 139 -11.24 19.40 -19.39
C ILE A 139 -11.83 18.33 -20.32
N ILE A 140 -11.41 17.07 -20.13
CA ILE A 140 -11.84 15.90 -20.93
C ILE A 140 -12.99 15.19 -20.24
N SER A 141 -12.85 14.97 -18.94
CA SER A 141 -13.74 14.16 -18.13
C SER A 141 -13.81 14.73 -16.72
N THR A 142 -15.01 14.68 -16.15
CA THR A 142 -15.27 15.11 -14.78
C THR A 142 -16.04 14.01 -14.07
N SER A 143 -15.69 13.73 -12.82
CA SER A 143 -16.50 12.88 -11.97
C SER A 143 -16.58 13.46 -10.57
N SER A 144 -17.74 13.30 -9.95
CA SER A 144 -18.01 13.80 -8.60
C SER A 144 -18.55 12.66 -7.73
N ARG A 145 -18.06 12.60 -6.49
CA ARG A 145 -18.45 11.59 -5.51
C ARG A 145 -18.73 12.26 -4.17
N SER A 146 -19.87 11.92 -3.57
CA SER A 146 -20.21 12.31 -2.20
C SER A 146 -19.51 11.40 -1.23
N VAL A 147 -18.89 11.98 -0.21
CA VAL A 147 -18.11 11.28 0.81
C VAL A 147 -18.50 11.84 2.17
N MET A 148 -18.43 11.01 3.18
CA MET A 148 -18.69 11.40 4.56
C MET A 148 -17.62 10.81 5.46
N LEU A 149 -17.27 11.53 6.53
CA LEU A 149 -16.48 10.96 7.61
C LEU A 149 -17.28 9.82 8.25
N HIS A 150 -16.67 8.64 8.42
CA HIS A 150 -17.27 7.55 9.17
C HIS A 150 -17.68 8.02 10.57
N TYR A 151 -18.98 7.99 10.83
CA TYR A 151 -19.54 8.41 12.10
C TYR A 151 -19.15 7.44 13.23
N ARG A 152 -18.80 8.01 14.39
CA ARG A 152 -18.58 7.30 15.65
C ARG A 152 -19.28 8.07 16.76
N SER A 153 -20.03 7.36 17.61
CA SER A 153 -20.68 7.96 18.77
C SER A 153 -19.68 8.47 19.79
N ASP A 154 -19.99 9.55 20.51
CA ASP A 154 -19.12 10.17 21.53
C ASP A 154 -18.66 9.17 22.60
N LEU A 155 -19.56 8.29 23.05
CA LEU A 155 -19.25 7.25 24.03
C LEU A 155 -18.18 6.28 23.49
N LEU A 156 -18.27 5.92 22.21
CA LEU A 156 -17.28 5.08 21.54
C LEU A 156 -15.94 5.81 21.38
N GLN A 157 -15.95 7.11 21.06
CA GLN A 157 -14.73 7.92 20.97
C GLN A 157 -14.02 8.01 22.33
N MET A 158 -14.78 8.19 23.42
CA MET A 158 -14.25 8.19 24.78
C MET A 158 -13.64 6.84 25.17
N LEU A 159 -14.31 5.73 24.83
CA LEU A 159 -13.80 4.38 25.10
C LEU A 159 -12.56 4.07 24.27
N ASP A 160 -12.53 4.42 22.97
CA ASP A 160 -11.36 4.24 22.09
C ASP A 160 -10.16 5.03 22.63
N THR A 161 -10.39 6.28 23.05
CA THR A 161 -9.36 7.14 23.64
C THR A 161 -8.87 6.61 24.99
N LEU A 162 -9.74 6.06 25.83
CA LEU A 162 -9.37 5.48 27.12
C LEU A 162 -8.55 4.19 26.96
N VAL A 163 -9.01 3.28 26.08
CA VAL A 163 -8.36 1.99 25.82
C VAL A 163 -7.01 2.18 25.14
N PHE A 164 -6.90 3.12 24.19
CA PHE A 164 -5.64 3.42 23.49
C PHE A 164 -4.85 4.59 24.09
N SER A 165 -5.20 5.04 25.30
CA SER A 165 -4.58 6.20 25.97
C SER A 165 -3.06 6.11 26.05
N SER A 166 -2.52 4.96 26.48
CA SER A 166 -1.07 4.74 26.54
C SER A 166 -0.41 4.88 25.17
N LEU A 167 -1.01 4.28 24.13
CA LEU A 167 -0.46 4.28 22.77
C LEU A 167 -0.49 5.68 22.13
N LEU A 168 -1.53 6.47 22.43
CA LEU A 168 -1.67 7.86 22.01
C LEU A 168 -0.65 8.77 22.72
N LEU A 169 -0.46 8.61 24.03
CA LEU A 169 0.51 9.41 24.81
C LEU A 169 1.96 9.18 24.38
N PHE A 170 2.31 7.93 24.06
CA PHE A 170 3.63 7.60 23.52
C PHE A 170 3.79 7.97 22.02
N GLY A 171 2.75 8.49 21.37
CA GLY A 171 2.78 8.91 19.96
C GLY A 171 2.88 7.75 18.96
N PHE A 172 2.61 6.51 19.40
CA PHE A 172 2.56 5.34 18.51
C PHE A 172 1.27 5.29 17.68
N ALA A 173 0.21 5.95 18.17
CA ALA A 173 -1.05 6.13 17.47
C ALA A 173 -1.41 7.62 17.41
N GLU A 174 -2.13 7.99 16.36
CA GLU A 174 -2.63 9.34 16.12
C GLU A 174 -4.13 9.27 15.79
N GLN A 175 -4.91 10.24 16.25
CA GLN A 175 -6.36 10.33 15.99
C GLN A 175 -6.61 10.90 14.59
N LYS A 176 -6.52 10.01 13.60
CA LYS A 176 -6.77 10.35 12.19
C LYS A 176 -7.55 9.26 11.48
N GLN A 177 -8.28 9.67 10.47
CA GLN A 177 -9.08 8.82 9.62
C GLN A 177 -8.66 8.97 8.16
N LEU A 178 -8.48 7.82 7.50
CA LEU A 178 -8.22 7.74 6.07
C LEU A 178 -9.53 7.44 5.35
N LEU A 179 -9.92 8.31 4.42
CA LEU A 179 -11.09 8.15 3.56
C LEU A 179 -10.64 7.77 2.15
N GLU A 180 -11.02 6.59 1.69
CA GLU A 180 -10.77 6.15 0.32
C GLU A 180 -12.01 6.44 -0.55
N VAL A 181 -11.81 7.21 -1.62
CA VAL A 181 -12.88 7.69 -2.50
C VAL A 181 -12.61 7.23 -3.91
N GLU A 182 -13.45 6.37 -4.45
CA GLU A 182 -13.35 5.89 -5.82
C GLU A 182 -13.99 6.87 -6.81
N LEU A 183 -13.15 7.65 -7.48
CA LEU A 183 -13.58 8.69 -8.41
C LEU A 183 -13.88 8.12 -9.80
N TYR A 184 -13.04 7.19 -10.28
CA TYR A 184 -13.27 6.44 -11.51
C TYR A 184 -13.04 4.95 -11.27
N ALA A 185 -14.00 4.11 -11.68
CA ALA A 185 -13.87 2.65 -11.63
C ALA A 185 -13.08 2.11 -12.83
N ASP A 186 -13.46 2.54 -14.04
CA ASP A 186 -12.88 2.10 -15.32
C ASP A 186 -12.53 3.29 -16.21
N TYR A 187 -11.55 4.10 -15.80
CA TYR A 187 -11.02 5.19 -16.62
C TYR A 187 -10.20 4.66 -17.77
N ARG A 188 -10.50 5.09 -19.00
CA ARG A 188 -9.75 4.70 -20.20
C ARG A 188 -9.10 5.92 -20.85
N GLU A 189 -7.79 5.82 -21.08
CA GLU A 189 -7.03 6.89 -21.71
C GLU A 189 -7.23 6.90 -23.23
N ASN A 190 -7.56 8.08 -23.78
CA ASN A 190 -7.77 8.26 -25.22
C ASN A 190 -6.44 8.52 -25.94
N SER A 191 -6.19 7.81 -27.05
CA SER A 191 -4.93 7.96 -27.82
C SER A 191 -4.74 9.37 -28.41
N TYR A 192 -5.82 9.98 -28.90
CA TYR A 192 -5.78 11.29 -29.58
C TYR A 192 -5.70 12.47 -28.61
N VAL A 193 -6.22 12.30 -27.39
CA VAL A 193 -6.34 13.37 -26.40
C VAL A 193 -5.81 12.85 -25.06
N PRO A 194 -4.48 12.83 -24.87
CA PRO A 194 -3.88 12.32 -23.65
C PRO A 194 -4.13 13.26 -22.46
N THR A 195 -4.41 12.65 -21.33
CA THR A 195 -4.56 13.31 -20.03
C THR A 195 -3.18 13.72 -19.50
N THR A 196 -2.99 15.01 -19.22
CA THR A 196 -1.74 15.54 -18.68
C THR A 196 -1.76 15.53 -17.15
N GLY A 197 -2.94 15.82 -16.58
CA GLY A 197 -3.13 15.93 -15.15
C GLY A 197 -4.60 15.91 -14.77
N ALA A 198 -4.84 16.00 -13.48
CA ALA A 198 -6.17 16.11 -12.92
C ALA A 198 -6.21 17.23 -11.87
N ILE A 199 -7.32 17.96 -11.88
CA ILE A 199 -7.65 18.96 -10.87
C ILE A 199 -8.66 18.32 -9.93
N ILE A 200 -8.37 18.31 -8.64
CA ILE A 200 -9.23 17.77 -7.60
C ILE A 200 -9.75 18.95 -6.79
N GLU A 201 -11.06 19.02 -6.61
CA GLU A 201 -11.74 20.06 -5.84
C GLU A 201 -12.60 19.41 -4.76
N ILE A 202 -12.51 19.93 -3.53
CA ILE A 202 -13.38 19.50 -2.43
C ILE A 202 -14.38 20.62 -2.17
N HIS A 203 -15.66 20.32 -2.31
CA HIS A 203 -16.73 21.29 -2.12
C HIS A 203 -17.10 21.44 -0.63
N SER A 204 -16.14 21.93 0.16
CA SER A 204 -16.37 22.33 1.54
C SER A 204 -15.36 23.40 1.95
N LYS A 205 -15.86 24.46 2.61
CA LYS A 205 -15.04 25.56 3.12
C LYS A 205 -14.58 25.36 4.56
N ARG A 206 -15.14 24.38 5.28
CA ARG A 206 -14.86 24.14 6.70
C ARG A 206 -14.06 22.86 6.94
N ILE A 207 -13.66 22.18 5.85
CA ILE A 207 -12.91 20.92 5.90
C ILE A 207 -11.49 21.14 6.41
N GLN A 208 -11.07 20.29 7.34
CA GLN A 208 -9.70 20.21 7.84
C GLN A 208 -9.10 18.88 7.36
N LEU A 209 -7.93 18.92 6.73
CA LEU A 209 -7.25 17.74 6.21
C LEU A 209 -5.74 17.89 6.41
N TYR A 210 -5.04 16.77 6.60
CA TYR A 210 -3.58 16.74 6.72
C TYR A 210 -2.91 16.58 5.35
N GLY A 211 -3.48 15.73 4.51
CA GLY A 211 -2.92 15.44 3.21
C GLY A 211 -3.85 14.57 2.38
N ALA A 212 -3.44 14.35 1.14
CA ALA A 212 -4.14 13.44 0.25
C ALA A 212 -3.18 12.78 -0.72
N TYR A 213 -3.57 11.59 -1.17
CA TYR A 213 -2.82 10.79 -2.11
C TYR A 213 -3.76 10.33 -3.22
N LEU A 214 -3.37 10.58 -4.46
CA LEU A 214 -4.05 10.06 -5.63
C LEU A 214 -3.43 8.71 -5.97
N ARG A 215 -4.23 7.66 -5.90
CA ARG A 215 -3.81 6.30 -6.17
C ARG A 215 -4.47 5.80 -7.45
N ILE A 216 -3.63 5.40 -8.40
CA ILE A 216 -4.06 4.93 -9.72
C ILE A 216 -3.70 3.46 -9.84
N HIS A 217 -4.71 2.62 -9.98
CA HIS A 217 -4.60 1.18 -10.13
C HIS A 217 -4.88 0.77 -11.57
N ALA A 218 -3.95 0.04 -12.19
CA ALA A 218 -4.20 -0.56 -13.49
C ALA A 218 -4.93 -1.89 -13.32
N HIS A 219 -6.04 -2.08 -14.05
CA HIS A 219 -6.65 -3.39 -14.19
C HIS A 219 -6.02 -4.12 -15.37
N PHE A 220 -5.09 -5.03 -15.10
CA PHE A 220 -4.52 -5.89 -16.14
C PHE A 220 -5.48 -7.03 -16.48
N THR A 221 -6.43 -6.77 -17.38
CA THR A 221 -7.26 -7.82 -17.99
C THR A 221 -6.50 -8.49 -19.14
N GLY A 222 -5.34 -9.10 -18.84
CA GLY A 222 -4.44 -9.65 -19.85
C GLY A 222 -4.58 -11.16 -20.10
N LEU A 223 -5.08 -11.93 -19.13
CA LEU A 223 -5.19 -13.40 -19.22
C LEU A 223 -6.40 -13.94 -18.43
N ARG A 224 -7.57 -13.30 -18.56
CA ARG A 224 -8.83 -14.01 -18.28
C ARG A 224 -9.24 -14.76 -19.55
N LEU A 225 -8.63 -15.93 -19.76
CA LEU A 225 -9.27 -16.96 -20.56
C LEU A 225 -10.69 -17.16 -20.00
N THR A 226 -11.69 -16.87 -20.84
CA THR A 226 -12.96 -17.57 -20.92
C THR A 226 -13.41 -18.24 -19.62
N SER A 227 -13.75 -17.42 -18.63
CA SER A 227 -14.81 -17.76 -17.69
C SER A 227 -15.88 -16.73 -17.91
N GLU A 228 -16.56 -16.91 -19.04
CA GLU A 228 -17.93 -16.47 -19.30
C GLU A 228 -18.75 -16.84 -18.05
N LYS A 229 -18.87 -15.90 -17.11
CA LYS A 229 -19.97 -15.96 -16.15
C LYS A 229 -21.17 -15.45 -16.90
N GLU A 230 -21.80 -16.38 -17.61
CA GLU A 230 -23.09 -16.24 -18.23
C GLU A 230 -24.06 -15.70 -17.17
N THR A 231 -24.32 -14.40 -17.25
CA THR A 231 -25.29 -13.75 -16.39
C THR A 231 -26.64 -14.00 -17.02
N ILE A 232 -27.24 -15.14 -16.66
CA ILE A 232 -28.62 -15.48 -17.04
C ILE A 232 -29.53 -14.40 -16.43
N PRO A 233 -30.37 -13.71 -17.24
CA PRO A 233 -31.27 -12.69 -16.71
C PRO A 233 -32.50 -13.36 -16.09
N GLY A 234 -32.82 -12.97 -14.86
CA GLY A 234 -34.18 -12.96 -14.34
C GLY A 234 -34.72 -14.26 -13.75
N ARG A 235 -34.65 -14.38 -12.41
CA ARG A 235 -35.75 -14.98 -11.62
C ARG A 235 -35.76 -14.42 -10.19
N LYS A 236 -36.82 -13.67 -9.86
CA LYS A 236 -37.17 -13.32 -8.48
C LYS A 236 -37.62 -14.59 -7.75
N SER A 237 -37.08 -14.87 -6.56
CA SER A 237 -37.83 -15.23 -5.34
C SER A 237 -36.90 -15.73 -4.23
N ASN A 238 -37.06 -15.11 -3.06
CA ASN A 238 -36.84 -15.63 -1.69
C ASN A 238 -35.50 -16.29 -1.31
N GLU A 239 -34.59 -15.51 -0.73
CA GLU A 239 -33.62 -16.00 0.27
C GLU A 239 -33.37 -14.95 1.36
N GLY A 240 -34.33 -14.83 2.30
CA GLY A 240 -34.23 -13.95 3.47
C GLY A 240 -33.44 -14.52 4.65
N SER A 241 -32.85 -15.72 4.53
CA SER A 241 -32.27 -16.41 5.70
C SER A 241 -30.75 -16.69 5.62
N LEU A 242 -30.11 -16.42 4.47
CA LEU A 242 -28.68 -16.70 4.26
C LEU A 242 -27.76 -15.46 4.40
N LEU A 243 -28.33 -14.26 4.47
CA LEU A 243 -27.57 -13.01 4.64
C LEU A 243 -27.06 -12.75 6.07
N ILE A 244 -27.62 -13.42 7.08
CA ILE A 244 -27.20 -13.22 8.47
C ILE A 244 -25.92 -14.03 8.77
N SER A 245 -25.78 -15.23 8.20
CA SER A 245 -24.61 -16.08 8.39
C SER A 245 -23.39 -15.63 7.56
N LEU A 246 -23.61 -15.10 6.36
CA LEU A 246 -22.56 -14.51 5.52
C LEU A 246 -22.09 -13.14 6.05
N GLY A 247 -23.00 -12.33 6.62
CA GLY A 247 -22.67 -11.06 7.26
C GLY A 247 -21.79 -11.19 8.51
N LEU A 248 -22.02 -12.21 9.35
CA LEU A 248 -21.18 -12.47 10.52
C LEU A 248 -19.77 -12.98 10.14
N LYS A 249 -19.66 -13.79 9.08
CA LYS A 249 -18.37 -14.32 8.61
C LYS A 249 -17.51 -13.22 7.97
N ALA A 250 -18.13 -12.26 7.27
CA ALA A 250 -17.46 -11.08 6.73
C ALA A 250 -16.98 -10.10 7.82
N ARG A 251 -17.81 -9.83 8.85
CA ARG A 251 -17.42 -8.97 9.98
C ARG A 251 -16.28 -9.55 10.82
N ARG A 252 -16.24 -10.87 11.03
CA ARG A 252 -15.17 -11.52 11.81
C ARG A 252 -13.83 -11.49 11.07
N SER A 253 -13.84 -11.59 9.73
CA SER A 253 -12.64 -11.50 8.89
C SER A 253 -12.11 -10.06 8.79
N GLN A 254 -13.00 -9.06 8.68
CA GLN A 254 -12.59 -7.64 8.67
C GLN A 254 -11.98 -7.22 10.01
N LEU A 255 -12.58 -7.58 11.14
CA LEU A 255 -12.06 -7.22 12.46
C LEU A 255 -10.69 -7.87 12.74
N HIS A 256 -10.48 -9.11 12.30
CA HIS A 256 -9.21 -9.82 12.45
C HIS A 256 -8.10 -9.20 11.60
N ASN A 257 -8.40 -8.81 10.34
CA ASN A 257 -7.43 -8.12 9.48
C ASN A 257 -7.12 -6.71 9.97
N GLN A 258 -8.10 -6.01 10.54
CA GLN A 258 -7.89 -4.66 11.08
C GLN A 258 -7.05 -4.68 12.36
N MET A 259 -7.22 -5.69 13.23
CA MET A 259 -6.33 -5.90 14.39
C MET A 259 -4.92 -6.30 13.97
N LEU A 260 -4.76 -7.22 13.00
CA LEU A 260 -3.43 -7.63 12.51
C LEU A 260 -2.68 -6.45 11.90
N GLN A 261 -3.35 -5.61 11.10
CA GLN A 261 -2.73 -4.42 10.51
C GLN A 261 -2.33 -3.36 11.56
N ARG A 262 -3.09 -3.24 12.66
CA ARG A 262 -2.73 -2.35 13.78
C ARG A 262 -1.53 -2.89 14.56
N MET A 263 -1.45 -4.20 14.82
CA MET A 263 -0.29 -4.81 15.48
C MET A 263 0.99 -4.74 14.63
N VAL A 264 0.91 -5.02 13.33
CA VAL A 264 2.07 -4.97 12.42
C VAL A 264 2.62 -3.54 12.28
N ARG A 265 1.77 -2.51 12.36
CA ARG A 265 2.22 -1.11 12.37
C ARG A 265 2.83 -0.71 13.71
N ALA A 266 2.30 -1.19 14.84
CA ALA A 266 2.87 -0.94 16.17
C ALA A 266 4.27 -1.55 16.35
N LEU A 267 4.60 -2.64 15.64
CA LEU A 267 5.92 -3.28 15.66
C LEU A 267 6.94 -2.65 14.70
N LYS A 268 6.54 -1.69 13.84
CA LYS A 268 7.46 -1.05 12.90
C LYS A 268 8.10 0.17 13.54
N ILE A 269 9.24 -0.05 14.20
CA ILE A 269 10.12 0.99 14.76
C ILE A 269 10.49 1.99 13.65
N PRO A 270 10.26 3.30 13.83
CA PRO A 270 10.64 4.31 12.83
C PRO A 270 12.17 4.40 12.78
N ARG A 271 12.76 4.01 11.64
CA ARG A 271 14.17 4.36 11.34
C ARG A 271 14.24 5.87 11.15
N GLY A 272 14.88 6.55 12.10
CA GLY A 272 14.98 8.00 12.15
C GLY A 272 15.61 8.60 10.90
N GLN A 273 14.95 9.63 10.38
CA GLN A 273 15.49 10.53 9.36
C GLN A 273 16.14 11.71 10.11
N ARG A 274 17.47 11.66 10.29
CA ARG A 274 18.24 12.82 10.77
C ARG A 274 18.13 13.92 9.72
N VAL A 275 17.42 14.99 10.05
CA VAL A 275 17.45 16.24 9.30
C VAL A 275 18.63 17.07 9.82
N SER A 276 19.72 17.11 9.06
CA SER A 276 20.85 18.02 9.33
C SER A 276 20.49 19.42 8.84
N CYS A 277 20.06 20.30 9.74
CA CYS A 277 19.99 21.74 9.46
C CYS A 277 21.39 22.36 9.62
N LEU A 278 22.06 22.62 8.49
CA LEU A 278 23.27 23.44 8.46
C LEU A 278 22.90 24.92 8.65
N ARG A 279 23.24 25.46 9.81
CA ARG A 279 23.06 26.88 10.18
C ARG A 279 24.12 27.72 9.47
N ARG A 280 23.75 28.40 8.38
CA ARG A 280 24.60 29.44 7.75
C ARG A 280 24.58 30.69 8.64
N ARG A 281 25.69 30.95 9.33
CA ARG A 281 25.93 32.18 10.09
C ARG A 281 26.33 33.28 9.10
N ASN A 282 25.49 34.30 8.93
CA ASN A 282 25.89 35.55 8.28
C ASN A 282 26.95 36.23 9.15
N GLN A 283 28.11 36.53 8.56
CA GLN A 283 29.04 37.52 9.10
C GLN A 283 28.48 38.90 8.79
N ILE A 284 28.11 39.63 9.85
CA ILE A 284 28.01 41.08 9.86
C ILE A 284 29.10 41.53 10.82
N SER A 285 30.15 42.14 10.29
CA SER A 285 31.08 42.98 11.04
C SER A 285 31.44 44.15 10.14
N SER A 286 30.73 45.26 10.37
CA SER A 286 31.20 46.64 10.17
C SER A 286 32.36 46.93 11.14
N PRO A 287 33.18 47.99 10.98
CA PRO A 287 32.83 49.35 10.57
C PRO A 287 33.09 49.69 9.10
#